data_AF-A0A4P6A1Y2-F1
#
_entry.id   AF-A0A4P6A1Y2-F1
#
_cell.length_a   1.000
_cell.length_b   1.000
_cell.length_c   1.000
_cell.angle_alpha   90.00
_cell.angle_beta   90.00
_cell.angle_gamma   90.00
#
_symmetry.space_group_name_H-M   'P 1'
#
loop_
_entity.id
_entity.type
_entity.pdbx_description
1 polymer ?
#
loop_
_entity_poly.entity_id
_entity_poly.type
_entity_poly.pdbx_seq_one_letter_code
_entity_poly.pdbx_strand_id
1 'polypeptide(L)' 'MTKGKVVLVPFPFDDLSATKVRPAVCLTNPIGQYNHIILALITSTIPTNGT' A
#
# COMPACT_ATOMS: atom_id res chain seq x y z
N MET A 1 -14.52 8.06 -4.09
CA MET A 1 -14.60 7.06 -3.00
C MET A 1 -13.48 6.05 -3.20
N THR A 2 -12.40 6.19 -2.43
CA THR A 2 -11.16 5.44 -2.65
C THR A 2 -10.72 4.68 -1.39
N LYS A 3 -11.10 5.18 -0.20
CA LYS A 3 -10.89 4.48 1.07
C LYS A 3 -11.46 3.06 1.03
N GLY A 4 -10.68 2.08 1.50
CA GLY A 4 -11.04 0.67 1.55
C GLY A 4 -10.78 -0.12 0.26
N LYS A 5 -10.41 0.55 -0.85
CA LYS A 5 -10.03 -0.15 -2.07
C LYS A 5 -8.66 -0.81 -1.92
N VAL A 6 -8.52 -2.01 -2.49
CA VAL A 6 -7.24 -2.71 -2.62
C VAL A 6 -6.69 -2.48 -4.03
N VAL A 7 -5.43 -2.06 -4.11
CA VAL A 7 -4.71 -1.81 -5.37
C VAL A 7 -3.39 -2.57 -5.38
N LEU A 8 -2.88 -2.85 -6.57
CA LEU A 8 -1.55 -3.44 -6.75
C LEU A 8 -0.52 -2.31 -6.94
N VAL A 9 0.56 -2.36 -6.17
CA VAL A 9 1.67 -1.40 -6.25
C VAL A 9 3.01 -2.13 -6.41
N PRO A 10 4.00 -1.55 -7.11
CA PRO A 10 5.35 -2.09 -7.15
C PRO A 10 6.00 -2.15 -5.76
N PHE A 11 6.86 -3.16 -5.54
CA PHE A 11 7.62 -3.34 -4.31
C PHE A 11 9.03 -3.88 -4.61
N PRO A 12 10.11 -3.25 -4.12
CA PRO A 12 10.13 -2.04 -3.29
C PRO A 12 9.61 -0.82 -4.05
N PHE A 13 8.97 0.12 -3.35
CA PHE A 13 8.43 1.31 -4.00
C PHE A 13 9.53 2.29 -4.45
N ASP A 14 10.72 2.18 -3.84
CA ASP A 14 11.91 3.00 -4.14
C ASP A 14 12.84 2.38 -5.19
N ASP A 15 12.69 1.08 -5.48
CA ASP A 15 13.50 0.39 -6.48
C ASP A 15 12.70 0.23 -7.77
N LEU A 16 12.98 1.13 -8.71
CA LEU A 16 12.35 1.20 -10.02
C LEU A 16 12.66 -0.01 -10.93
N SER A 17 13.53 -0.93 -10.51
CA SER A 17 13.85 -2.16 -11.24
C SER A 17 13.00 -3.37 -10.83
N ALA A 18 12.27 -3.27 -9.72
CA ALA A 18 11.56 -4.40 -9.14
C ALA A 18 10.22 -4.70 -9.83
N THR A 19 10.05 -5.94 -10.26
CA THR A 19 8.84 -6.46 -10.93
C THR A 19 7.79 -7.02 -9.96
N LYS A 20 8.08 -7.05 -8.65
CA LYS A 20 7.19 -7.66 -7.66
C LYS A 20 6.08 -6.68 -7.26
N VAL A 21 4.85 -7.00 -7.63
CA VAL A 21 3.67 -6.26 -7.17
C VAL A 21 3.20 -6.77 -5.81
N ARG A 22 2.75 -5.87 -4.93
CA ARG A 22 2.11 -6.21 -3.66
C ARG A 22 0.75 -5.52 -3.52
N PRO A 23 -0.23 -6.18 -2.87
CA PRO A 23 -1.50 -5.54 -2.54
C PRO A 23 -1.30 -4.45 -1.48
N ALA A 24 -2.01 -3.35 -1.63
CA ALA A 24 -2.08 -2.27 -0.65
C ALA A 24 -3.53 -1.78 -0.51
N VAL A 25 -3.94 -1.38 0.69
CA VAL A 25 -5.26 -0.80 0.95
C VAL A 25 -5.17 0.73 1.05
N CYS A 26 -6.11 1.42 0.41
CA CYS A 26 -6.28 2.87 0.54
C CYS A 26 -6.92 3.21 1.90
N LEU A 27 -6.19 3.90 2.79
CA LEU A 27 -6.69 4.29 4.11
C LEU A 27 -7.54 5.57 4.08
N THR A 28 -7.36 6.38 3.03
CA THR A 28 -7.98 7.69 2.89
C THR A 28 -8.68 7.82 1.54
N ASN A 29 -9.69 8.69 1.49
CA ASN A 29 -10.04 9.31 0.21
C ASN A 29 -8.90 10.26 -0.21
N PRO A 30 -8.88 10.80 -1.44
CA PRO A 30 -7.90 11.83 -1.81
C PRO A 30 -7.89 12.99 -0.81
N ILE A 31 -6.70 13.38 -0.34
CA ILE A 31 -6.47 14.45 0.64
C ILE A 31 -5.63 15.56 0.01
N GLY A 32 -6.00 16.81 0.32
CA GLY A 32 -5.23 18.00 -0.05
C GLY A 32 -5.34 18.35 -1.54
N GLN A 33 -4.68 19.44 -1.92
CA GLN A 33 -4.71 19.99 -3.29
C GLN A 33 -4.21 18.98 -4.34
N TYR A 34 -3.28 18.10 -3.96
CA TYR A 34 -2.68 17.13 -4.87
C TYR A 34 -3.31 15.74 -4.81
N ASN A 35 -4.46 15.59 -4.13
CA ASN A 35 -5.21 14.33 -4.09
C ASN A 35 -4.39 13.15 -3.56
N HIS A 36 -3.54 13.37 -2.56
CA HIS A 36 -2.72 12.33 -1.96
C HIS A 36 -3.59 11.24 -1.31
N ILE A 37 -3.14 9.99 -1.39
CA ILE A 37 -3.79 8.84 -0.77
C ILE A 37 -2.77 8.13 0.10
N ILE A 38 -3.11 7.88 1.36
CA ILE A 38 -2.28 7.06 2.25
C ILE A 38 -2.60 5.59 1.98
N LEU A 39 -1.55 4.79 1.72
CA LEU A 39 -1.63 3.36 1.45
C LEU A 39 -1.02 2.56 2.61
N ALA A 40 -1.58 1.40 2.92
CA ALA A 40 -0.96 0.39 3.77
C ALA A 40 -0.70 -0.88 2.96
N LEU A 41 0.56 -1.34 2.94
CA LEU A 41 0.94 -2.59 2.28
C LEU A 41 0.38 -3.79 3.03
N ILE A 42 -0.17 -4.75 2.29
CA ILE A 42 -0.71 -5.99 2.82
C ILE A 42 0.34 -7.10 2.65
N THR A 43 0.54 -7.90 3.70
CA THR A 43 1.35 -9.12 3.65
C THR A 43 0.53 -10.29 4.21
N SER A 44 0.78 -11.48 3.69
CA SER A 44 0.22 -12.73 4.23
C SER A 44 1.00 -13.28 5.43
N THR A 45 2.17 -12.70 5.72
CA THR A 45 3.01 -13.09 6.85
C THR A 45 2.52 -12.42 8.13
N ILE A 46 1.89 -13.18 9.01
CA ILE A 46 1.58 -12.72 10.36
C ILE A 46 2.87 -12.82 11.19
N PRO A 47 3.30 -11.74 11.87
CA PRO A 47 4.46 -11.80 12.75
C PRO A 47 4.23 -12.86 13.82
N THR A 48 5.07 -13.91 13.83
CA THR A 48 5.13 -14.88 14.92
C THR A 48 5.92 -14.25 16.07
N ASN A 49 5.18 -13.68 17.01
CA ASN A 49 5.60 -13.18 18.32
C ASN A 49 6.42 -11.87 18.33
N GLY A 50 5.77 -10.81 18.85
CA GLY A 50 6.47 -9.78 19.61
C GLY A 50 6.68 -10.32 21.03
N THR A 51 7.90 -10.75 21.33
CA THR A 51 8.42 -10.81 22.71
C THR A 51 9.18 -9.54 22.98
#